data_AF-A0A966B7K4-F1
#
_entry.id   AF-A0A966B7K4-F1
#
_cell.length_a   1.000
_cell.length_b   1.000
_cell.length_c   1.000
_cell.angle_alpha   90.00
_cell.angle_beta   90.00
_cell.angle_gamma   90.00
#
_symmetry.space_group_name_H-M   'P 1'
#
loop_
_entity.id
_entity.type
_entity.pdbx_description
1 polymer ?
#
loop_
_entity_poly.entity_id
_entity_poly.type
_entity_poly.pdbx_seq_one_letter_code
_entity_poly.pdbx_strand_id
1 'polypeptide(L)'
;AAFREGLVTNVLNPKVAIVFLSLLPSFLDPHGTVWLQGLILAGVYLGIGLIWLTGWVVLCTTRQARALLTGRTRQVIDGFAGTVLAGFGILVVVDP
;
A
#
# COMPACT_ATOMS: atom_id res chain seq x y z
N ALA A 1 -0.87 1.72 19.40
CA ALA A 1 -2.11 1.98 18.64
C ALA A 1 -1.86 1.85 17.13
N ALA A 2 -1.01 2.70 16.55
CA ALA A 2 -0.71 2.72 15.10
C ALA A 2 -0.27 1.38 14.50
N PHE A 3 0.56 0.58 15.19
CA PHE A 3 0.97 -0.75 14.68
C PHE A 3 -0.22 -1.71 14.54
N ARG A 4 -1.13 -1.72 15.52
CA ARG A 4 -2.33 -2.58 15.48
C ARG A 4 -3.26 -2.16 14.34
N GLU A 5 -3.43 -0.86 14.16
CA GLU A 5 -4.25 -0.30 13.07
C GLU A 5 -3.66 -0.65 11.70
N GLY A 6 -2.34 -0.49 11.52
CA GLY A 6 -1.62 -0.87 10.30
C GLY A 6 -1.63 -2.38 10.02
N LEU A 7 -1.55 -3.21 11.07
CA LEU A 7 -1.65 -4.66 10.96
C LEU A 7 -3.06 -5.08 10.54
N VAL A 8 -4.09 -4.56 11.22
CA VAL A 8 -5.49 -4.87 10.92
C VAL A 8 -5.86 -4.40 9.51
N THR A 9 -5.45 -3.20 9.11
CA THR A 9 -5.69 -2.72 7.74
C THR A 9 -4.96 -3.53 6.69
N ASN A 10 -3.72 -3.99 6.93
CA ASN A 10 -3.03 -4.88 5.99
C ASN A 10 -3.71 -6.25 5.87
N VAL A 11 -4.05 -6.88 6.99
CA VAL A 11 -4.68 -8.20 7.01
C VAL A 11 -6.07 -8.17 6.38
N LEU A 12 -6.84 -7.10 6.63
CA LEU A 12 -8.17 -6.91 6.03
C LEU A 12 -8.11 -6.37 4.60
N ASN A 13 -6.94 -6.18 3.99
CA ASN A 13 -6.83 -5.69 2.62
C ASN A 13 -6.78 -6.85 1.62
N PRO A 14 -7.91 -7.28 1.02
CA PRO A 14 -7.91 -8.41 0.08
C PRO A 14 -7.15 -8.09 -1.22
N LYS A 15 -6.83 -6.81 -1.48
CA LYS A 15 -6.21 -6.37 -2.73
C LYS A 15 -4.87 -7.04 -2.96
N VAL A 16 -4.07 -7.22 -1.92
CA VAL A 16 -2.77 -7.90 -2.01
C VAL A 16 -2.99 -9.35 -2.45
N ALA A 17 -3.93 -10.06 -1.84
CA ALA A 17 -4.24 -11.44 -2.21
C ALA A 17 -4.69 -11.55 -3.67
N ILE A 18 -5.59 -10.67 -4.14
CA ILE A 18 -6.10 -10.68 -5.51
C ILE A 18 -4.99 -10.37 -6.52
N VAL A 19 -4.14 -9.38 -6.24
CA VAL A 19 -3.02 -9.00 -7.11
C VAL A 19 -2.01 -10.15 -7.21
N PHE A 20 -1.66 -10.77 -6.08
CA PHE A 20 -0.75 -11.90 -6.07
C PHE A 20 -1.34 -13.11 -6.80
N LEU A 21 -2.59 -13.49 -6.54
CA LEU A 21 -3.23 -14.63 -7.21
C LEU A 21 -3.39 -14.41 -8.72
N SER A 22 -3.60 -13.17 -9.17
CA SER A 22 -3.77 -12.84 -10.59
C SER A 22 -2.45 -12.69 -11.33
N LEU A 23 -1.42 -12.12 -10.70
CA LEU A 23 -0.16 -11.78 -11.38
C LEU A 23 0.93 -12.83 -11.17
N LEU A 24 1.03 -13.43 -10.00
CA LEU A 24 2.09 -14.39 -9.66
C LEU A 24 2.17 -15.59 -10.61
N PRO A 25 1.07 -16.28 -11.01
CA PRO A 25 1.17 -17.38 -11.96
C PRO A 25 1.77 -16.99 -13.31
N SER A 26 1.60 -15.75 -13.75
CA SER A 26 2.16 -15.24 -15.01
C SER A 26 3.68 -15.04 -14.98
N PHE A 27 4.30 -15.03 -13.79
CA PHE A 27 5.74 -14.89 -13.60
C PHE A 27 6.43 -16.20 -13.19
N LEU A 28 5.68 -17.26 -12.95
CA LEU A 28 6.23 -18.56 -12.59
C LEU A 28 6.60 -19.36 -13.84
N ASP A 29 7.81 -19.94 -13.84
CA ASP A 29 8.20 -20.94 -14.82
C ASP A 29 7.63 -22.30 -14.41
N PRO A 30 6.76 -22.93 -15.23
CA PRO A 30 6.18 -24.24 -14.94
C PRO A 30 7.20 -25.36 -14.78
N HIS A 31 8.39 -25.21 -15.35
CA HIS A 31 9.45 -26.22 -15.32
C HIS A 31 10.39 -26.09 -14.11
N GLY A 32 10.24 -25.04 -13.30
CA GLY A 32 11.06 -24.78 -12.12
C GLY A 32 10.36 -25.03 -10.78
N THR A 33 11.10 -24.80 -9.69
CA THR A 33 10.57 -24.94 -8.33
C THR A 33 9.65 -23.76 -7.97
N VAL A 34 8.36 -23.93 -8.23
CA VAL A 34 7.30 -22.90 -8.06
C VAL A 34 7.32 -22.21 -6.69
N TRP A 35 7.45 -22.97 -5.60
CA TRP A 35 7.42 -22.38 -4.24
C TRP A 35 8.62 -21.45 -3.99
N LEU A 36 9.79 -21.77 -4.55
CA LEU A 36 11.01 -20.98 -4.39
C LEU A 36 10.92 -19.69 -5.20
N GLN A 37 10.41 -19.77 -6.43
CA GLN A 37 10.15 -18.60 -7.27
C GLN A 37 9.11 -17.68 -6.61
N GLY A 38 8.03 -18.24 -6.06
CA GLY A 38 7.04 -17.49 -5.30
C GLY A 38 7.62 -16.77 -4.09
N LEU A 39 8.50 -17.45 -3.33
CA LEU A 39 9.19 -16.84 -2.18
C LEU A 39 10.10 -15.68 -2.60
N ILE A 40 10.86 -15.84 -3.69
CA ILE A 40 11.73 -14.78 -4.24
C ILE A 40 10.89 -13.58 -4.68
N LEU A 41 9.82 -13.81 -5.45
CA LEU A 41 8.93 -12.75 -5.92
C LEU A 41 8.28 -11.99 -4.76
N ALA A 42 7.79 -12.72 -3.74
CA ALA A 42 7.26 -12.11 -2.53
C ALA A 42 8.33 -11.29 -1.79
N GLY A 43 9.56 -11.80 -1.68
CA GLY A 43 10.68 -11.10 -1.09
C GLY A 43 11.03 -9.80 -1.83
N VAL A 44 11.09 -9.82 -3.16
CA VAL A 44 11.32 -8.63 -3.99
C VAL A 44 10.20 -7.61 -3.80
N TYR A 45 8.94 -8.05 -3.84
CA TYR A 45 7.79 -7.18 -3.63
C TYR A 45 7.85 -6.49 -2.25
N LEU A 46 8.10 -7.25 -1.19
CA LEU A 46 8.24 -6.73 0.18
C LEU A 46 9.45 -5.78 0.28
N GLY A 47 10.57 -6.11 -0.35
CA GLY A 47 11.77 -5.28 -0.36
C GLY A 47 11.54 -3.93 -1.01
N ILE A 48 10.90 -3.90 -2.18
CA ILE A 48 10.54 -2.66 -2.88
C ILE A 48 9.59 -1.82 -2.00
N GLY A 49 8.56 -2.44 -1.44
CA GLY A 49 7.61 -1.77 -0.55
C GLY A 49 8.30 -1.18 0.69
N LEU A 50 9.22 -1.92 1.31
CA LEU A 50 9.97 -1.47 2.48
C LEU A 50 10.87 -0.28 2.15
N ILE A 51 11.61 -0.34 1.03
CA ILE A 51 12.47 0.77 0.58
C ILE A 51 11.62 2.01 0.30
N TRP A 52 10.50 1.84 -0.41
CA TRP A 52 9.60 2.93 -0.76
C TRP A 52 9.01 3.62 0.47
N LEU A 53 8.39 2.85 1.37
CA LEU A 53 7.76 3.38 2.57
C LEU A 53 8.77 4.02 3.51
N THR A 54 9.93 3.38 3.72
CA THR A 54 10.99 3.94 4.56
C THR A 54 11.57 5.20 3.94
N GLY A 55 11.75 5.25 2.62
CA GLY A 55 12.16 6.43 1.89
C GLY A 55 11.22 7.60 2.11
N TRP A 56 9.91 7.37 2.03
CA TRP A 56 8.90 8.40 2.34
C TRP A 56 8.95 8.86 3.80
N VAL A 57 9.11 7.95 4.75
CA VAL A 57 9.26 8.32 6.17
C VAL A 57 10.47 9.23 6.38
N VAL A 58 11.62 8.89 5.78
CA VAL A 58 12.83 9.72 5.86
C VAL A 58 12.61 11.09 5.24
N LEU A 59 11.99 11.17 4.05
CA LEU A 59 11.70 12.44 3.38
C LEU A 59 10.72 13.31 4.17
N CYS A 60 9.61 12.73 4.64
CA CYS A 60 8.55 13.46 5.33
C CYS A 60 8.90 13.88 6.77
N THR A 61 9.93 13.27 7.37
CA THR A 61 10.41 13.67 8.71
C THR A 61 11.40 14.83 8.68
N THR A 62 11.87 15.25 7.50
CA THR A 62 12.72 16.43 7.35
C THR A 62 11.99 17.71 7.78
N ARG A 63 12.73 18.69 8.31
CA ARG A 63 12.15 19.97 8.79
C ARG A 63 11.42 20.74 7.68
N GLN A 64 11.93 20.69 6.45
CA GLN A 64 11.31 21.34 5.30
C GLN A 64 9.99 20.68 4.92
N ALA A 65 9.95 19.34 4.82
CA ALA A 65 8.71 18.61 4.54
C ALA A 65 7.66 18.85 5.64
N ARG A 66 8.07 18.86 6.91
CA ARG A 66 7.18 19.18 8.03
C ARG A 66 6.63 20.60 7.96
N ALA A 67 7.44 21.59 7.58
CA ALA A 67 6.98 22.97 7.44
C ALA A 67 5.92 23.10 6.32
N LEU A 68 6.12 22.39 5.19
CA LEU A 68 5.17 22.37 4.08
C LEU A 68 3.86 21.65 4.41
N LEU A 69 3.90 20.65 5.30
CA LEU A 69 2.75 19.85 5.73
C LEU A 69 2.07 20.40 7.01
N THR A 70 1.98 21.72 7.16
CA THR A 70 1.33 22.36 8.31
C THR A 70 0.09 23.16 7.92
N GLY A 71 -0.80 23.38 8.91
CA GLY A 71 -1.98 24.24 8.79
C GLY A 71 -2.91 23.86 7.62
N ARG A 72 -3.17 24.84 6.75
CA ARG A 72 -4.14 24.75 5.66
C ARG A 72 -3.76 23.73 4.59
N THR A 73 -2.46 23.54 4.31
CA THR A 73 -1.99 22.57 3.30
C THR A 73 -2.35 21.15 3.71
N ARG A 74 -2.09 20.80 4.97
CA ARG A 74 -2.46 19.48 5.50
C ARG A 74 -3.97 19.27 5.47
N GLN A 75 -4.77 20.27 5.85
CA GLN A 75 -6.23 20.18 5.82
C GLN A 75 -6.79 19.95 4.41
N VAL A 76 -6.21 20.59 3.40
CA VAL A 76 -6.61 20.38 2.00
C VAL A 76 -6.25 18.97 1.54
N ILE A 77 -5.04 18.49 1.85
CA ILE A 77 -4.60 17.13 1.49
C ILE A 77 -5.47 16.08 2.17
N ASP A 78 -5.67 16.19 3.49
CA ASP A 78 -6.47 15.25 4.27
C ASP A 78 -7.95 15.29 3.82
N GLY A 79 -8.49 16.49 3.55
CA GLY A 79 -9.86 16.66 3.06
C GLY A 79 -10.06 16.08 1.66
N PHE A 80 -9.11 16.31 0.74
CA PHE A 80 -9.15 15.73 -0.59
C PHE A 80 -9.07 14.20 -0.56
N ALA A 81 -8.09 13.65 0.17
CA ALA A 81 -7.93 12.21 0.31
C ALA A 81 -9.17 11.56 0.93
N GLY A 82 -9.72 12.15 2.00
CA GLY A 82 -10.95 11.68 2.64
C GLY A 82 -12.15 11.72 1.69
N THR A 83 -12.31 12.79 0.92
CA THR A 83 -13.41 12.94 -0.04
C THR A 83 -13.32 11.88 -1.14
N VAL A 84 -12.13 11.67 -1.71
CA VAL A 84 -11.90 10.64 -2.74
C VAL A 84 -12.17 9.24 -2.19
N LEU A 85 -11.67 8.92 -0.99
CA LEU A 85 -11.90 7.61 -0.37
C LEU A 85 -13.38 7.37 -0.02
N ALA A 86 -14.08 8.38 0.50
CA ALA A 86 -15.51 8.30 0.74
C ALA A 86 -16.29 8.09 -0.57
N GLY A 87 -15.90 8.79 -1.63
CA GLY A 87 -16.46 8.59 -2.98
C GLY A 87 -16.29 7.16 -3.50
N PHE A 88 -15.08 6.59 -3.38
CA PHE A 88 -14.85 5.19 -3.74
C PHE A 88 -15.65 4.22 -2.85
N GLY A 89 -15.75 4.47 -1.55
CA GLY A 89 -16.54 3.64 -0.64
C GLY A 89 -18.02 3.61 -1.02
N ILE A 90 -18.59 4.77 -1.37
CA ILE A 90 -19.96 4.87 -1.88
C ILE A 90 -20.10 4.13 -3.21
N LEU A 91 -19.16 4.32 -4.15
CA LEU A 91 -19.19 3.65 -5.45
C LEU A 91 -19.21 2.12 -5.31
N VAL A 92 -18.37 1.56 -4.44
CA VAL A 92 -18.32 0.11 -4.18
C VAL A 92 -19.61 -0.44 -3.59
N VAL A 93 -20.38 0.37 -2.86
CA VAL A 93 -21.69 -0.04 -2.33
C VAL A 93 -22.78 0.05 -3.41
N VAL A 94 -22.63 0.96 -4.37
CA VAL A 94 -23.63 1.23 -5.42
C VAL A 94 -23.45 0.35 -6.66
N ASP A 95 -22.22 0.00 -7.04
CA ASP A 95 -21.90 -0.98 -8.09
C ASP A 95 -21.58 -2.35 -7.45
N PRO A 96 -22.56 -3.29 -7.37
CA PRO A 96 -22.36 -4.62 -6.80
C PRO A 96 -21.52 -5.57 -7.67
#